data_AF-A0A0H3FIL7-F1
#
_entry.id   AF-A0A0H3FIL7-F1
#
_cell.length_a   1.000
_cell.length_b   1.000
_cell.length_c   1.000
_cell.angle_alpha   90.00
_cell.angle_beta   90.00
_cell.angle_gamma   90.00
#
_symmetry.space_group_name_H-M   'P 1'
#
loop_
_entity.id
_entity.type
_entity.pdbx_description
1 polymer ?
#
loop_
_entity_poly.entity_id
_entity_poly.type
_entity_poly.pdbx_seq_one_letter_code
_entity_poly.pdbx_strand_id
1 'polypeptide(L)' 'MQGKNSAFGEGCRMVGECCLMFAQAGEDFSAGRIVLCLKRAQDEAIDTNGRPNIALQLAIRRLQGW' A
#
# COMPACT_ATOMS: atom_id res chain seq x y z
N MET A 1 2.34 25.37 -5.23
CA MET A 1 3.09 24.52 -4.28
C MET A 1 2.87 23.06 -4.65
N GLN A 2 3.77 22.48 -5.45
CA GLN A 2 3.70 21.04 -5.76
C GLN A 2 4.16 20.27 -4.51
N GLY A 3 3.20 19.76 -3.74
CA GLY A 3 3.47 18.90 -2.61
C GLY A 3 4.21 17.67 -3.10
N LYS A 4 5.51 17.59 -2.80
CA LYS A 4 6.28 16.35 -2.86
C LYS A 4 5.59 15.38 -1.90
N ASN A 5 4.66 14.57 -2.41
CA ASN A 5 4.23 13.39 -1.67
C ASN A 5 5.47 12.52 -1.57
N SER A 6 6.10 12.54 -0.39
CA SER A 6 7.17 11.61 -0.09
C SER A 6 6.64 10.19 -0.29
N ALA A 7 7.52 9.24 -0.63
CA ALA A 7 7.12 7.83 -0.77
C ALA A 7 6.39 7.32 0.50
N PHE A 8 6.68 7.92 1.65
CA PHE A 8 5.94 7.70 2.89
C PHE A 8 4.48 8.18 2.82
N GLY A 9 4.22 9.42 2.41
CA GLY A 9 2.87 9.96 2.29
C GLY A 9 2.04 9.18 1.25
N GLU A 10 2.68 8.76 0.16
CA GLU A 10 2.06 7.89 -0.84
C GLU A 10 1.72 6.51 -0.26
N GLY A 11 2.64 5.91 0.51
CA GLY A 11 2.39 4.65 1.20
C GLY A 11 1.22 4.73 2.18
N CYS A 12 1.12 5.81 2.95
CA CYS A 12 -0.03 6.06 3.84
C CYS A 12 -1.35 6.17 3.05
N ARG A 13 -1.35 6.82 1.88
CA ARG A 13 -2.54 6.89 1.02
C ARG A 13 -2.97 5.50 0.55
N MET A 14 -2.03 4.70 0.04
CA MET A 14 -2.32 3.34 -0.43
C MET A 14 -2.89 2.44 0.68
N VAL A 15 -2.38 2.57 1.91
CA VAL A 15 -2.96 1.90 3.09
C VAL A 15 -4.40 2.36 3.34
N GLY A 16 -4.65 3.67 3.29
CA GLY A 16 -5.99 4.25 3.45
C GLY A 16 -6.98 3.76 2.39
N GLU A 17 -6.55 3.65 1.13
CA GLU A 17 -7.36 3.11 0.04
C GLU A 17 -7.72 1.63 0.26
N CYS A 18 -6.79 0.82 0.76
CA CYS A 18 -7.09 -0.56 1.15
C CYS A 18 -8.13 -0.62 2.27
N CYS A 19 -8.00 0.21 3.32
CA CYS A 19 -8.98 0.29 4.39
C CYS A 19 -10.37 0.70 3.88
N LEU A 20 -10.43 1.69 2.97
CA LEU A 20 -11.67 2.15 2.37
C LEU A 20 -12.34 1.06 1.54
N MET A 21 -11.57 0.32 0.74
CA MET A 21 -12.06 -0.81 -0.05
C MET A 21 -12.73 -1.86 0.84
N PHE A 22 -12.07 -2.27 1.94
CA PHE A 22 -12.65 -3.24 2.87
C PHE A 22 -13.90 -2.70 3.56
N ALA A 23 -13.88 -1.44 4.01
CA ALA A 23 -15.05 -0.81 4.64
C ALA A 23 -16.25 -0.74 3.70
N GLN A 24 -16.03 -0.40 2.43
CA GLN A 24 -17.09 -0.38 1.40
C GLN A 24 -17.63 -1.77 1.07
N ALA A 25 -16.79 -2.80 1.15
CA ALA A 25 -17.20 -4.20 0.99
C ALA A 25 -17.90 -4.79 2.23
N GLY A 26 -17.96 -4.04 3.35
CA GLY A 26 -18.47 -4.56 4.63
C GLY A 26 -17.56 -5.63 5.25
N GLU A 27 -16.28 -5.64 4.86
CA GLU A 27 -15.30 -6.62 5.31
C GLU A 27 -14.42 -6.05 6.43
N ASP A 28 -14.11 -6.88 7.42
CA ASP A 28 -13.12 -6.52 8.44
C ASP A 28 -11.72 -6.38 7.83
N PHE A 29 -11.04 -5.29 8.15
CA PHE A 29 -9.64 -5.11 7.77
C PHE A 29 -8.70 -5.46 8.93
N SER A 30 -7.57 -6.06 8.60
CA SER A 30 -6.45 -6.27 9.52
C SER A 30 -5.16 -5.84 8.83
N ALA A 31 -4.12 -5.54 9.61
CA ALA A 31 -2.80 -5.23 9.07
C ALA A 31 -2.31 -6.32 8.09
N GLY A 32 -2.58 -7.60 8.39
CA GLY A 32 -2.23 -8.72 7.52
C GLY A 32 -2.97 -8.70 6.18
N ARG A 33 -4.28 -8.38 6.17
CA ARG A 33 -5.07 -8.27 4.93
C ARG A 33 -4.60 -7.09 4.07
N ILE A 34 -4.31 -5.96 4.71
CA ILE A 34 -3.77 -4.78 4.01
C ILE A 34 -2.41 -5.11 3.39
N VAL A 35 -1.50 -5.74 4.15
CA VAL A 35 -0.20 -6.18 3.62
C VAL A 35 -0.36 -7.12 2.43
N LEU A 36 -1.34 -8.03 2.44
CA LEU A 36 -1.61 -8.91 1.30
C LEU A 36 -2.02 -8.12 0.05
N CYS A 37 -2.91 -7.14 0.16
CA CYS A 37 -3.28 -6.28 -0.96
C CYS A 37 -2.10 -5.48 -1.50
N LEU A 38 -1.30 -4.88 -0.61
CA LEU A 38 -0.13 -4.11 -1.01
C LEU A 38 0.95 -4.97 -1.69
N LYS A 39 1.12 -6.23 -1.25
CA LYS A 39 2.04 -7.18 -1.92
C LYS A 39 1.58 -7.51 -3.33
N ARG A 40 0.28 -7.76 -3.54
CA ARG A 40 -0.27 -7.99 -4.89
C ARG A 40 -0.07 -6.77 -5.80
N ALA A 41 -0.34 -5.57 -5.29
CA ALA A 41 -0.06 -4.34 -6.03
C ALA A 41 1.44 -4.15 -6.31
N GLN A 42 2.31 -4.65 -5.42
CA GLN A 42 3.75 -4.60 -5.61
C GLN A 42 4.19 -5.57 -6.72
N ASP A 43 3.63 -6.77 -6.78
CA ASP A 43 3.89 -7.74 -7.83
C ASP A 43 3.44 -7.17 -9.20
N GLU A 44 2.23 -6.61 -9.28
CA GLU A 44 1.72 -5.96 -10.50
C GLU A 44 2.58 -4.76 -10.95
N ALA A 45 3.08 -3.96 -9.99
CA ALA A 45 3.99 -2.86 -10.29
C ALA A 45 5.32 -3.34 -10.88
N ILE A 46 5.84 -4.49 -10.41
CA ILE A 46 7.05 -5.12 -10.96
C ILE A 46 6.77 -5.64 -12.36
N ASP A 47 5.67 -6.35 -12.56
CA ASP A 47 5.29 -6.89 -13.86
C ASP A 47 5.10 -5.78 -14.91
N THR A 48 4.52 -4.66 -14.51
CA THR A 48 4.22 -3.53 -15.41
C THR A 48 5.43 -2.63 -15.65
N ASN A 49 6.21 -2.32 -14.61
CA ASN A 49 7.28 -1.29 -14.67
C ASN A 49 8.70 -1.86 -14.58
N GLY A 50 8.85 -3.18 -14.44
CA GLY A 50 10.12 -3.88 -14.28
C GLY A 50 10.84 -3.60 -12.96
N ARG A 51 10.22 -2.88 -12.01
CA ARG A 51 10.86 -2.51 -10.74
C ARG A 51 9.85 -2.32 -9.60
N PRO A 52 10.30 -2.48 -8.34
CA PRO A 52 9.43 -2.26 -7.20
C PRO A 52 8.96 -0.81 -7.03
N ASN A 53 7.84 -0.63 -6.34
CA ASN A 53 7.32 0.70 -5.99
C ASN A 53 7.75 1.02 -4.56
N ILE A 54 8.53 2.09 -4.40
CA ILE A 54 9.12 2.45 -3.11
C ILE A 54 8.04 2.75 -2.05
N ALA A 55 6.92 3.35 -2.44
CA ALA A 55 5.82 3.66 -1.52
C ALA A 55 5.16 2.38 -0.98
N LEU A 56 4.90 1.41 -1.86
CA LEU A 56 4.38 0.09 -1.47
C LEU A 56 5.35 -0.64 -0.54
N GLN A 57 6.64 -0.64 -0.86
CA GLN A 57 7.66 -1.26 0.00
C GLN A 57 7.68 -0.64 1.41
N LEU A 58 7.62 0.69 1.52
CA LEU A 58 7.59 1.38 2.80
C LEU A 58 6.32 1.05 3.60
N ALA A 59 5.16 1.06 2.94
CA ALA A 59 3.88 0.73 3.57
C ALA A 59 3.87 -0.72 4.11
N ILE A 60 4.33 -1.68 3.30
CA ILE A 60 4.44 -3.09 3.70
C ILE A 60 5.35 -3.25 4.92
N ARG A 61 6.56 -2.69 4.88
CA ARG A 61 7.52 -2.79 6.00
C ARG A 61 6.95 -2.22 7.29
N ARG A 62 6.30 -1.06 7.21
CA ARG A 62 5.71 -0.39 8.37
C ARG A 62 4.62 -1.24 9.03
N LEU A 63 3.74 -1.85 8.23
CA LEU A 63 2.65 -2.70 8.73
C LEU A 63 3.15 -4.04 9.27
N GLN A 64 4.30 -4.52 8.81
CA GLN A 64 4.94 -5.73 9.32
C GLN A 64 5.76 -5.50 10.60
N GLY A 65 5.80 -4.26 11.11
CA GLY A 65 6.45 -3.95 12.39
C GLY A 65 7.97 -3.84 12.33
N TRP A 66 8.52 -3.52 11.15
CA TRP A 66 9.94 -3.20 10.98
C TRP A 66 10.24 -1.74 11.35
#